data_AF-A0A9D2R4Y1-F1
#
_entry.id   AF-A0A9D2R4Y1-F1
#
_cell.length_a   1.000
_cell.length_b   1.000
_cell.length_c   1.000
_cell.angle_alpha   90.00
_cell.angle_beta   90.00
_cell.angle_gamma   90.00
#
_symmetry.space_group_name_H-M   'P 1'
#
loop_
_entity.id
_entity.type
_entity.pdbx_description
1 polymer ?
#
loop_
_entity_poly.entity_id
_entity_poly.type
_entity_poly.pdbx_seq_one_letter_code
_entity_poly.pdbx_strand_id
1 'polypeptide(L)'
;MAETKEKEFPRKRILSAGKFTEIYKEGCINGQRYCFILGSGASVESGIPMGGTLEYRWMNCLMGEESDRETPAKDRGETLECAENLSDELQYDFNEVVEEWKKARKAGRNTLPSEYYFDIYKLRFYGDELNGDRYLENIMESAEPSFGYHTLAQLLTDEYNNNMVITTNFDSLAEDALFLYTGKKPLIINHEFEAGFIRDQSIRRPIIAKLHRGLFFKPFNNPADTTGLSGDWEDILRQIFYRYIPVVIGYGGGDRSFMEFLLREQNLIPKIYWCYVNRYGLPDERIRDLIRKKNEGFFVRTDGFDHIMLTMGGKMFFSKISTNATETYLRKRTEERISRYNEQYQKLSEAKADSKELKSEVKEFSKNEEKDREERKKNTSLTEWDYIREGNAYSNNKEYEKALEAYKRAAGINSSQAGAYLGCGNAHQRMGEYEKALEAYAKALELDPEYVYAYNGRGNAYKALGEYEKAMSDYDRALELDPESVYAYNGRGNTYQALGEYEKAVSDYDKAIGLDPEYVIGYYNRGNAYQAVGKYEEALADYSKALELDPKYEYAYNNRGNTYDSMGDYEKAIEDYTQAIQINPGEALYYQNRAKTYHKLGDAEKAEADEQKAKEIKELEQK
;
A
#
# COMPACT_ATOMS: atom_id res chain seq x y z
N MET A 1 0.44 -3.30 45.86
CA MET A 1 -0.57 -2.20 45.91
C MET A 1 -1.62 -2.27 44.81
N ALA A 2 -1.33 -2.80 43.61
CA ALA A 2 -2.33 -2.94 42.54
C ALA A 2 -3.43 -4.00 42.84
N GLU A 3 -3.06 -5.14 43.43
CA GLU A 3 -4.00 -6.22 43.78
C GLU A 3 -5.00 -5.87 44.90
N THR A 4 -4.74 -4.83 45.68
CA THR A 4 -5.60 -4.42 46.79
C THR A 4 -6.77 -3.53 46.35
N LYS A 5 -6.66 -2.80 45.22
CA LYS A 5 -7.72 -1.91 44.69
C LYS A 5 -8.74 -2.61 43.78
N GLU A 6 -8.38 -3.72 43.13
CA GLU A 6 -9.33 -4.51 42.32
C GLU A 6 -10.41 -5.20 43.16
N LYS A 7 -10.15 -5.47 44.44
CA LYS A 7 -11.10 -6.14 45.33
C LYS A 7 -12.34 -5.31 45.66
N GLU A 8 -12.31 -3.99 45.44
CA GLU A 8 -13.41 -3.07 45.73
C GLU A 8 -14.33 -2.78 44.53
N PHE A 9 -14.00 -3.27 43.33
CA PHE A 9 -14.82 -3.07 42.13
C PHE A 9 -15.57 -4.35 41.74
N PRO A 10 -16.84 -4.29 41.29
CA PRO A 10 -17.58 -5.49 40.94
C PRO A 10 -16.88 -6.30 39.84
N ARG A 11 -16.38 -7.51 40.18
CA ARG A 11 -15.63 -8.38 39.24
C ARG A 11 -16.36 -8.63 37.92
N LYS A 12 -17.70 -8.70 37.93
CA LYS A 12 -18.54 -8.87 36.73
C LYS A 12 -18.43 -7.70 35.73
N ARG A 13 -17.92 -6.55 36.15
CA ARG A 13 -17.68 -5.36 35.32
C ARG A 13 -16.22 -5.24 34.86
N ILE A 14 -15.39 -6.25 35.09
CA ILE A 14 -13.99 -6.31 34.62
C ILE A 14 -13.88 -7.48 33.64
N LEU A 15 -13.51 -7.17 32.39
CA LEU A 15 -13.39 -8.12 31.29
C LEU A 15 -11.93 -8.33 30.93
N SER A 16 -11.57 -9.53 30.48
CA SER A 16 -10.31 -9.73 29.75
C SER A 16 -10.46 -9.19 28.32
N ALA A 17 -9.34 -8.81 27.69
CA ALA A 17 -9.32 -8.45 26.26
C ALA A 17 -10.01 -9.52 25.39
N GLY A 18 -9.69 -10.80 25.61
CA GLY A 18 -10.30 -11.90 24.86
C GLY A 18 -11.81 -12.04 25.04
N LYS A 19 -12.35 -11.78 26.24
CA LYS A 19 -13.80 -11.81 26.49
C LYS A 19 -14.48 -10.57 25.90
N PHE A 20 -13.83 -9.42 25.98
CA PHE A 20 -14.30 -8.21 25.31
C PHE A 20 -14.38 -8.41 23.79
N THR A 21 -13.38 -9.04 23.16
CA THR A 21 -13.40 -9.34 21.72
C THR A 21 -14.62 -10.18 21.31
N GLU A 22 -14.99 -11.18 22.12
CA GLU A 22 -16.20 -11.98 21.87
C GLU A 22 -17.47 -11.14 21.95
N ILE A 23 -17.59 -10.32 23.00
CA ILE A 23 -18.73 -9.42 23.19
C ILE A 23 -18.81 -8.39 22.07
N TYR A 24 -17.67 -7.83 21.65
CA TYR A 24 -17.58 -6.89 20.53
C TYR A 24 -18.09 -7.54 19.25
N LYS A 25 -17.56 -8.73 18.90
CA LYS A 25 -17.97 -9.46 17.70
C LYS A 25 -19.45 -9.79 17.69
N GLU A 26 -19.98 -10.31 18.80
CA GLU A 26 -21.40 -10.63 18.94
C GLU A 26 -22.27 -9.37 18.86
N GLY A 27 -21.85 -8.26 19.49
CA GLY A 27 -22.53 -6.98 19.39
C GLY A 27 -22.59 -6.47 17.95
N CYS A 28 -21.49 -6.57 17.20
CA CYS A 28 -21.43 -6.19 15.79
C CYS A 28 -22.41 -7.00 14.93
N ILE A 29 -22.47 -8.31 15.14
CA ILE A 29 -23.44 -9.20 14.47
C ILE A 29 -24.88 -8.80 14.80
N ASN A 30 -25.13 -8.35 16.03
CA ASN A 30 -26.42 -7.86 16.49
C ASN A 30 -26.70 -6.39 16.11
N GLY A 31 -25.90 -5.78 15.23
CA GLY A 31 -26.09 -4.42 14.74
C GLY A 31 -25.66 -3.31 15.70
N GLN A 32 -24.97 -3.65 16.79
CA GLN A 32 -24.33 -2.65 17.65
C GLN A 32 -23.12 -2.07 16.92
N ARG A 33 -22.97 -0.74 17.00
CA ARG A 33 -21.82 -0.05 16.44
C ARG A 33 -20.91 0.42 17.56
N TYR A 34 -19.61 0.36 17.31
CA TYR A 34 -18.58 0.76 18.26
C TYR A 34 -17.70 1.83 17.65
N CYS A 35 -17.23 2.75 18.49
CA CYS A 35 -16.18 3.69 18.11
C CYS A 35 -15.02 3.55 19.08
N PHE A 36 -13.79 3.49 18.56
CA PHE A 36 -12.60 3.50 19.38
C PHE A 36 -12.24 4.95 19.72
N ILE A 37 -11.88 5.19 20.97
CA ILE A 37 -11.36 6.47 21.44
C ILE A 37 -9.93 6.26 21.90
N LEU A 38 -8.98 6.81 21.15
CA LEU A 38 -7.55 6.59 21.36
C LEU A 38 -6.93 7.82 22.02
N GLY A 39 -6.26 7.61 23.15
CA GLY A 39 -5.40 8.60 23.77
C GLY A 39 -4.00 8.64 23.13
N SER A 40 -3.27 9.74 23.34
CA SER A 40 -1.88 9.85 22.89
C SER A 40 -0.99 8.78 23.52
N GLY A 41 -0.11 8.19 22.71
CA GLY A 41 0.77 7.10 23.15
C GLY A 41 0.04 5.83 23.58
N ALA A 42 -1.18 5.60 23.07
CA ALA A 42 -1.92 4.36 23.34
C ALA A 42 -1.12 3.12 22.91
N SER A 43 -0.42 3.21 21.78
CA SER A 43 0.54 2.22 21.30
C SER A 43 1.96 2.59 21.73
N VAL A 44 2.60 1.72 22.48
CA VAL A 44 4.00 1.92 22.91
C VAL A 44 4.95 1.74 21.72
N GLU A 45 4.66 0.76 20.87
CA GLU A 45 5.47 0.43 19.70
C GLU A 45 5.43 1.52 18.62
N SER A 46 4.40 2.39 18.62
CA SER A 46 4.33 3.52 17.69
C SER A 46 5.36 4.63 17.94
N GLY A 47 6.06 4.60 19.08
CA GLY A 47 7.01 5.64 19.47
C GLY A 47 6.36 6.94 19.95
N ILE A 48 5.04 7.10 19.82
CA ILE A 48 4.33 8.28 20.33
C ILE A 48 4.35 8.27 21.86
N PRO A 49 4.90 9.32 22.51
CA PRO A 49 4.94 9.39 23.96
C PRO A 49 3.53 9.58 24.53
N MET A 50 3.27 8.94 25.68
CA MET A 50 2.06 9.21 26.46
C MET A 50 2.09 10.65 27.00
N GLY A 51 0.92 11.22 27.29
CA GLY A 51 0.81 12.57 27.88
C GLY A 51 1.71 12.77 29.11
N GLY A 52 1.74 11.82 30.05
CA GLY A 52 2.62 11.92 31.23
C GLY A 52 4.12 11.88 30.90
N THR A 53 4.52 11.23 29.81
CA THR A 53 5.92 11.24 29.34
C THR A 53 6.28 12.59 28.75
N LEU A 54 5.38 13.19 27.96
CA LEU A 54 5.55 14.55 27.45
C LEU A 54 5.67 15.56 28.58
N GLU A 55 4.77 15.48 29.56
CA GLU A 55 4.76 16.34 30.73
C GLU A 55 6.07 16.27 31.52
N TYR A 56 6.58 15.06 31.76
CA TYR A 56 7.85 14.85 32.42
C TYR A 56 9.01 15.55 31.69
N ARG A 57 9.08 15.39 30.36
CA ARG A 57 10.10 16.04 29.53
C ARG A 57 9.96 17.56 29.55
N TRP A 58 8.74 18.08 29.40
CA TRP A 58 8.46 19.51 29.43
C TRP A 58 8.86 20.15 30.75
N MET A 59 8.55 19.50 31.87
CA MET A 59 8.96 19.95 33.19
C MET A 59 10.48 19.90 33.37
N ASN A 60 11.16 18.83 32.95
CA ASN A 60 12.62 18.78 33.03
C ASN A 60 13.29 19.85 32.17
N CYS A 61 12.73 20.18 31.00
CA CYS A 61 13.20 21.31 30.21
C CYS A 61 12.97 22.65 30.92
N LEU A 62 11.78 22.89 31.48
CA LEU A 62 11.43 24.11 32.23
C LEU A 62 12.33 24.30 33.46
N MET A 63 12.66 23.22 34.17
CA MET A 63 13.57 23.23 35.32
C MET A 63 15.05 23.30 34.91
N GLY A 64 15.35 23.26 33.61
CA GLY A 64 16.71 23.23 33.08
C GLY A 64 17.48 21.96 33.43
N GLU A 65 16.82 20.83 33.62
CA GLU A 65 17.44 19.53 33.88
C GLU A 65 17.76 18.77 32.57
N GLU A 66 17.02 19.04 31.49
CA GLU A 66 17.20 18.43 30.15
C GLU A 66 17.34 19.51 29.06
N SER A 67 18.18 19.26 28.05
CA SER A 67 18.29 20.13 26.86
C SER A 67 17.35 19.66 25.75
N ASP A 68 16.72 20.60 25.05
CA ASP A 68 15.75 20.30 23.99
C ASP A 68 16.50 20.02 22.67
N ARG A 69 16.93 18.77 22.48
CA ARG A 69 17.72 18.36 21.30
C ARG A 69 16.89 18.16 20.02
N GLU A 70 15.56 18.26 20.10
CA GLU A 70 14.60 17.85 19.05
C GLU A 70 13.80 19.03 18.45
N THR A 71 14.06 20.27 18.88
CA THR A 71 13.46 21.51 18.36
C THR A 71 14.56 22.60 18.20
N PRO A 72 14.43 23.58 17.29
CA PRO A 72 15.38 24.71 17.23
C PRO A 72 15.54 25.32 18.62
N ALA A 73 16.78 25.35 19.10
CA ALA A 73 17.13 25.57 20.49
C ALA A 73 16.55 26.89 21.03
N LYS A 74 15.53 26.80 21.89
CA LYS A 74 15.47 27.70 23.04
C LYS A 74 16.44 27.10 24.05
N ASP A 75 17.59 27.75 24.22
CA ASP A 75 18.58 27.28 25.18
C ASP A 75 17.98 27.28 26.60
N ARG A 76 18.53 26.44 27.47
CA ARG A 76 18.11 26.17 28.87
C ARG A 76 17.60 27.40 29.67
N GLY A 77 18.10 28.60 29.38
CA GLY A 77 17.71 29.86 30.05
C GLY A 77 16.45 30.52 29.50
N GLU A 78 16.18 30.42 28.20
CA GLU A 78 15.08 31.15 27.54
C GLU A 78 13.71 30.57 27.89
N THR A 79 13.62 29.27 28.14
CA THR A 79 12.35 28.61 28.52
C THR A 79 11.93 28.99 29.93
N LEU A 80 12.89 29.09 30.87
CA LEU A 80 12.64 29.52 32.24
C LEU A 80 12.26 31.02 32.28
N GLU A 81 12.98 31.85 31.52
CA GLU A 81 12.67 33.28 31.39
C GLU A 81 11.27 33.52 30.78
N CYS A 82 10.89 32.74 29.76
CA CYS A 82 9.52 32.77 29.23
C CYS A 82 8.49 32.41 30.32
N ALA A 83 8.74 31.36 31.12
CA ALA A 83 7.83 30.92 32.18
C ALA A 83 7.67 31.93 33.32
N GLU A 84 8.75 32.61 33.70
CA GLU A 84 8.73 33.68 34.71
C GLU A 84 7.95 34.90 34.20
N ASN A 85 8.20 35.35 32.96
CA ASN A 85 7.50 36.48 32.33
C ASN A 85 6.00 36.22 32.13
N LEU A 86 5.61 34.95 32.02
CA LEU A 86 4.24 34.51 31.79
C LEU A 86 3.33 34.52 33.01
N SER A 87 3.91 34.51 34.22
CA SER A 87 3.12 34.42 35.46
C SER A 87 2.16 35.60 35.59
N ASP A 88 2.60 36.78 35.14
CA ASP A 88 1.82 38.02 35.17
C ASP A 88 0.79 38.09 34.02
N GLU A 89 1.12 37.63 32.81
CA GLU A 89 0.24 37.69 31.63
C GLU A 89 -0.91 36.68 31.67
N LEU A 90 -0.67 35.47 32.19
CA LEU A 90 -1.69 34.42 32.31
C LEU A 90 -2.45 34.49 33.65
N GLN A 91 -2.14 35.46 34.52
CA GLN A 91 -2.64 35.54 35.91
C GLN A 91 -2.48 34.20 36.66
N TYR A 92 -1.34 33.56 36.48
CA TYR A 92 -1.12 32.17 36.89
C TYR A 92 0.22 32.05 37.64
N ASP A 93 0.22 31.45 38.82
CA ASP A 93 1.44 31.35 39.64
C ASP A 93 2.31 30.18 39.19
N PHE A 94 3.35 30.45 38.39
CA PHE A 94 4.32 29.43 37.97
C PHE A 94 4.96 28.70 39.16
N ASN A 95 5.09 29.36 40.33
CA ASN A 95 5.62 28.72 41.52
C ASN A 95 4.74 27.57 42.01
N GLU A 96 3.42 27.62 41.80
CA GLU A 96 2.51 26.54 42.18
C GLU A 96 2.85 25.25 41.42
N VAL A 97 3.07 25.34 40.10
CA VAL A 97 3.46 24.19 39.25
C VAL A 97 4.80 23.62 39.68
N VAL A 98 5.77 24.49 39.94
CA VAL A 98 7.11 24.09 40.40
C VAL A 98 7.05 23.39 41.76
N GLU A 99 6.27 23.91 42.71
CA GLU A 99 6.11 23.29 44.03
C GLU A 99 5.35 21.96 43.96
N GLU A 100 4.30 21.87 43.15
CA GLU A 100 3.63 20.59 42.89
C GLU A 100 4.56 19.59 42.20
N TRP A 101 5.44 20.04 41.29
CA TRP A 101 6.43 19.19 40.64
C TRP A 101 7.42 18.63 41.65
N LYS A 102 7.96 19.48 42.53
CA LYS A 102 8.83 19.05 43.63
C LYS A 102 8.12 18.06 44.56
N LYS A 103 6.84 18.31 44.91
CA LYS A 103 6.04 17.38 45.71
C LYS A 103 5.84 16.04 45.01
N ALA A 104 5.55 16.05 43.71
CA ALA A 104 5.40 14.84 42.90
C ALA A 104 6.70 14.03 42.88
N ARG A 105 7.84 14.67 42.61
CA ARG A 105 9.17 14.04 42.60
C ARG A 105 9.56 13.47 43.95
N LYS A 106 9.30 14.20 45.05
CA LYS A 106 9.50 13.72 46.43
C LYS A 106 8.64 12.50 46.76
N ALA A 107 7.45 12.41 46.17
CA ALA A 107 6.57 11.25 46.27
C ALA A 107 6.91 10.11 45.30
N GLY A 108 8.00 10.23 44.52
CA GLY A 108 8.41 9.23 43.52
C GLY A 108 7.52 9.20 42.27
N ARG A 109 6.76 10.27 42.00
CA ARG A 109 5.93 10.42 40.80
C ARG A 109 6.68 11.21 39.73
N ASN A 110 6.44 10.85 38.47
CA ASN A 110 7.00 11.51 37.29
C ASN A 110 5.97 12.37 36.55
N THR A 111 4.79 12.56 37.13
CA THR A 111 3.69 13.32 36.54
C THR A 111 3.00 14.14 37.63
N LEU A 112 2.49 15.30 37.24
CA LEU A 112 1.63 16.19 38.01
C LEU A 112 0.18 15.71 37.93
N PRO A 113 -0.69 16.25 38.79
CA PRO A 113 -2.13 16.21 38.56
C PRO A 113 -2.45 16.72 37.16
N SER A 114 -3.37 16.05 36.46
CA SER A 114 -3.64 16.32 35.05
C SER A 114 -4.17 17.72 34.76
N GLU A 115 -4.63 18.44 35.77
CA GLU A 115 -5.01 19.85 35.68
C GLU A 115 -3.89 20.79 35.27
N TYR A 116 -2.63 20.43 35.53
CA TYR A 116 -1.46 21.23 35.17
C TYR A 116 -0.96 20.94 33.75
N TYR A 117 -1.44 19.87 33.09
CA TYR A 117 -0.88 19.41 31.80
C TYR A 117 -0.88 20.50 30.71
N PHE A 118 -2.02 21.18 30.53
CA PHE A 118 -2.16 22.23 29.53
C PHE A 118 -1.45 23.52 29.94
N ASP A 119 -1.31 23.80 31.23
CA ASP A 119 -0.58 24.97 31.73
C ASP A 119 0.92 24.83 31.42
N ILE A 120 1.48 23.64 31.65
CA ILE A 120 2.87 23.31 31.31
C ILE A 120 3.13 23.44 29.81
N TYR A 121 2.19 22.97 28.99
CA TYR A 121 2.28 23.12 27.53
C TYR A 121 2.33 24.60 27.12
N LYS A 122 1.41 25.43 27.64
CA LYS A 122 1.39 26.86 27.37
C LYS A 122 2.70 27.53 27.78
N LEU A 123 3.18 27.26 29.00
CA LEU A 123 4.44 27.80 29.52
C LEU A 123 5.64 27.44 28.62
N ARG A 124 5.69 26.19 28.12
CA ARG A 124 6.79 25.72 27.28
C ARG A 124 6.80 26.37 25.88
N PHE A 125 5.63 26.56 25.28
CA PHE A 125 5.51 26.97 23.87
C PHE A 125 5.01 28.41 23.68
N TYR A 126 5.08 29.23 24.72
CA TYR A 126 4.64 30.62 24.66
C TYR A 126 5.51 31.50 23.74
N GLY A 127 4.87 32.56 23.21
CA GLY A 127 5.51 33.59 22.39
C GLY A 127 5.62 33.25 20.91
N ASP A 128 5.33 32.02 20.50
CA ASP A 128 5.32 31.58 19.10
C ASP A 128 4.40 30.35 18.95
N GLU A 129 3.24 30.56 18.34
CA GLU A 129 2.20 29.53 18.15
C GLU A 129 2.71 28.29 17.40
N LEU A 130 3.74 28.42 16.55
CA LEU A 130 4.21 27.31 15.71
C LEU A 130 5.17 26.36 16.43
N ASN A 131 5.72 26.74 17.59
CA ASN A 131 6.73 25.93 18.28
C ASN A 131 6.15 24.65 18.88
N GLY A 132 4.96 24.74 19.47
CA GLY A 132 4.25 23.59 20.01
C GLY A 132 3.86 22.61 18.92
N ASP A 133 3.26 23.11 17.84
CA ASP A 133 2.91 22.30 16.67
C ASP A 133 4.15 21.63 16.07
N ARG A 134 5.24 22.37 15.82
CA ARG A 134 6.47 21.81 15.27
C ARG A 134 7.10 20.74 16.16
N TYR A 135 7.12 20.94 17.47
CA TYR A 135 7.63 19.92 18.41
C TYR A 135 6.85 18.60 18.28
N LEU A 136 5.53 18.71 18.16
CA LEU A 136 4.64 17.55 18.07
C LEU A 136 4.69 16.91 16.69
N GLU A 137 4.78 17.70 15.62
CA GLU A 137 4.98 17.20 14.25
C GLU A 137 6.31 16.45 14.11
N ASN A 138 7.40 16.91 14.74
CA ASN A 138 8.69 16.20 14.73
C ASN A 138 8.58 14.80 15.39
N ILE A 139 7.80 14.69 16.48
CA ILE A 139 7.52 13.39 17.11
C ILE A 139 6.74 12.50 16.13
N MET A 140 5.73 13.06 15.45
CA MET A 140 4.89 12.32 14.51
C MET A 140 5.61 11.92 13.23
N GLU A 141 6.52 12.74 12.71
CA GLU A 141 7.27 12.50 11.47
C GLU A 141 8.10 11.21 11.55
N SER A 142 8.60 10.89 12.73
CA SER A 142 9.38 9.67 12.99
C SER A 142 8.55 8.48 13.47
N ALA A 143 7.25 8.68 13.73
CA ALA A 143 6.38 7.64 14.25
C ALA A 143 5.81 6.78 13.11
N GLU A 144 5.74 5.47 13.35
CA GLU A 144 5.14 4.51 12.42
C GLU A 144 3.95 3.80 13.08
N PRO A 145 2.89 3.48 12.31
CA PRO A 145 1.79 2.69 12.83
C PRO A 145 2.31 1.31 13.26
N SER A 146 2.13 0.99 14.54
CA SER A 146 2.40 -0.36 15.04
C SER A 146 1.53 -1.41 14.35
N PHE A 147 1.89 -2.68 14.50
CA PHE A 147 1.09 -3.80 13.98
C PHE A 147 -0.36 -3.82 14.52
N GLY A 148 -0.61 -3.24 15.71
CA GLY A 148 -1.96 -3.08 16.25
C GLY A 148 -2.86 -2.20 15.36
N TYR A 149 -2.28 -1.19 14.70
CA TYR A 149 -3.03 -0.33 13.79
C TYR A 149 -3.50 -1.05 12.52
N HIS A 150 -2.85 -2.15 12.11
CA HIS A 150 -3.40 -3.00 11.03
C HIS A 150 -4.76 -3.57 11.43
N THR A 151 -4.90 -4.04 12.68
CA THR A 151 -6.21 -4.50 13.19
C THR A 151 -7.21 -3.36 13.27
N LEU A 152 -6.82 -2.20 13.79
CA LEU A 152 -7.69 -1.04 13.82
C LEU A 152 -8.19 -0.69 12.41
N ALA A 153 -7.30 -0.64 11.42
CA ALA A 153 -7.65 -0.36 10.04
C ALA A 153 -8.63 -1.40 9.46
N GLN A 154 -8.45 -2.68 9.77
CA GLN A 154 -9.37 -3.74 9.35
C GLN A 154 -10.74 -3.61 10.03
N LEU A 155 -10.78 -3.31 11.34
CA LEU A 155 -12.04 -3.05 12.06
C LEU A 155 -12.79 -1.84 11.46
N LEU A 156 -12.08 -0.78 11.11
CA LEU A 156 -12.68 0.43 10.51
C LEU A 156 -13.19 0.22 9.08
N THR A 157 -12.74 -0.84 8.40
CA THR A 157 -13.08 -1.13 6.99
C THR A 157 -13.87 -2.42 6.82
N ASP A 158 -14.27 -3.05 7.92
CA ASP A 158 -15.05 -4.27 7.91
C ASP A 158 -16.50 -4.05 7.49
N GLU A 159 -17.24 -5.15 7.36
CA GLU A 159 -18.63 -5.15 6.92
C GLU A 159 -19.62 -4.66 7.99
N TYR A 160 -19.21 -4.65 9.27
CA TYR A 160 -20.05 -4.30 10.41
C TYR A 160 -20.26 -2.78 10.57
N ASN A 161 -19.63 -1.99 9.69
CA ASN A 161 -19.77 -0.54 9.67
C ASN A 161 -19.34 0.11 11.00
N ASN A 162 -18.32 -0.44 11.66
CA ASN A 162 -17.65 0.19 12.81
C ASN A 162 -16.56 1.14 12.32
N ASN A 163 -16.94 2.06 11.45
CA ASN A 163 -16.04 2.88 10.66
C ASN A 163 -15.61 4.16 11.37
N MET A 164 -15.61 4.22 12.71
CA MET A 164 -15.36 5.45 13.47
C MET A 164 -14.25 5.27 14.50
N VAL A 165 -13.24 6.12 14.42
CA VAL A 165 -12.24 6.31 15.49
C VAL A 165 -12.21 7.78 15.89
N ILE A 166 -12.17 8.01 17.18
CA ILE A 166 -11.93 9.30 17.80
C ILE A 166 -10.50 9.28 18.29
N THR A 167 -9.73 10.29 17.94
CA THR A 167 -8.38 10.44 18.46
C THR A 167 -8.09 11.90 18.78
N THR A 168 -7.06 12.10 19.58
CA THR A 168 -6.46 13.41 19.81
C THR A 168 -5.58 13.79 18.61
N ASN A 169 -5.11 15.04 18.53
CA ASN A 169 -4.30 15.50 17.39
C ASN A 169 -3.00 14.70 17.14
N PHE A 170 -2.59 13.87 18.11
CA PHE A 170 -1.35 13.11 18.15
C PHE A 170 -1.38 11.77 17.43
N ASP A 171 -2.38 11.49 16.60
CA ASP A 171 -2.50 10.14 16.01
C ASP A 171 -3.00 10.21 14.57
N SER A 172 -2.13 10.70 13.70
CA SER A 172 -2.26 10.51 12.25
C SER A 172 -1.97 9.06 11.83
N LEU A 173 -1.47 8.21 12.74
CA LEU A 173 -1.12 6.82 12.42
C LEU A 173 -2.34 5.98 12.06
N ALA A 174 -3.54 6.33 12.52
CA ALA A 174 -4.77 5.72 12.04
C ALA A 174 -5.02 5.99 10.54
N GLU A 175 -4.65 7.17 10.04
CA GLU A 175 -4.71 7.50 8.60
C GLU A 175 -3.68 6.70 7.82
N ASP A 176 -2.45 6.69 8.31
CA ASP A 176 -1.33 5.97 7.69
C ASP A 176 -1.62 4.48 7.65
N ALA A 177 -2.14 3.91 8.72
CA ALA A 177 -2.52 2.51 8.78
C ALA A 177 -3.64 2.15 7.79
N LEU A 178 -4.66 2.99 7.66
CA LEU A 178 -5.70 2.79 6.64
C LEU A 178 -5.10 2.82 5.24
N PHE A 179 -4.23 3.79 4.96
CA PHE A 179 -3.56 3.90 3.68
C PHE A 179 -2.62 2.73 3.41
N LEU A 180 -1.80 2.33 4.37
CA LEU A 180 -0.79 1.27 4.24
C LEU A 180 -1.47 -0.09 4.15
N TYR A 181 -2.33 -0.44 5.12
CA TYR A 181 -2.82 -1.80 5.32
C TYR A 181 -4.14 -2.13 4.62
N THR A 182 -4.91 -1.13 4.15
CA THR A 182 -6.22 -1.39 3.51
C THR A 182 -6.40 -0.68 2.17
N GLY A 183 -5.58 0.35 1.91
CA GLY A 183 -5.76 1.23 0.75
C GLY A 183 -7.02 2.08 0.77
N LYS A 184 -7.78 2.08 1.87
CA LYS A 184 -8.93 2.97 2.07
C LYS A 184 -8.44 4.32 2.57
N LYS A 185 -9.03 5.40 2.07
CA LYS A 185 -8.80 6.76 2.58
C LYS A 185 -9.89 7.08 3.60
N PRO A 186 -9.58 7.62 4.79
CA PRO A 186 -10.59 8.03 5.77
C PRO A 186 -11.20 9.40 5.46
N LEU A 187 -12.43 9.65 5.90
CA LEU A 187 -12.98 11.00 6.10
C LEU A 187 -12.41 11.54 7.41
N ILE A 188 -11.71 12.67 7.34
CA ILE A 188 -11.16 13.32 8.52
C ILE A 188 -12.15 14.42 8.89
N ILE A 189 -12.75 14.31 10.07
CA ILE A 189 -13.68 15.31 10.59
C ILE A 189 -13.01 16.04 11.76
N ASN A 190 -12.97 17.36 11.64
CA ASN A 190 -12.54 18.27 12.71
C ASN A 190 -13.79 18.87 13.37
N HIS A 191 -13.63 19.45 14.57
CA HIS A 191 -14.71 20.11 15.30
C HIS A 191 -15.39 21.28 14.54
N GLU A 192 -14.71 21.90 13.56
CA GLU A 192 -15.21 23.08 12.83
C GLU A 192 -16.11 22.75 11.63
N PHE A 193 -16.16 21.49 11.17
CA PHE A 193 -16.96 21.13 9.99
C PHE A 193 -17.61 19.73 10.10
N GLU A 194 -18.94 19.73 9.92
CA GLU A 194 -19.78 18.64 9.42
C GLU A 194 -20.16 17.46 10.34
N ALA A 195 -21.01 17.76 11.34
CA ALA A 195 -21.88 16.77 11.97
C ALA A 195 -22.80 16.02 10.97
N GLY A 196 -23.02 16.56 9.77
CA GLY A 196 -23.87 15.99 8.72
C GLY A 196 -23.43 14.59 8.27
N PHE A 197 -22.13 14.33 8.15
CA PHE A 197 -21.63 13.01 7.73
C PHE A 197 -21.89 11.91 8.75
N ILE A 198 -21.92 12.24 10.04
CA ILE A 198 -22.21 11.26 11.10
C ILE A 198 -23.67 10.78 11.00
N ARG A 199 -24.57 11.62 10.46
CA ARG A 199 -26.00 11.32 10.30
C ARG A 199 -26.30 10.42 9.13
N ASP A 200 -25.50 10.49 8.06
CA ASP A 200 -25.72 9.68 6.88
C ASP A 200 -25.35 8.22 7.15
N GLN A 201 -26.33 7.32 7.04
CA GLN A 201 -26.12 5.89 7.26
C GLN A 201 -25.49 5.17 6.05
N SER A 202 -25.47 5.83 4.89
CA SER A 202 -24.88 5.29 3.67
C SER A 202 -23.35 5.36 3.65
N ILE A 203 -22.75 6.20 4.51
CA ILE A 203 -21.30 6.39 4.57
C ILE A 203 -20.66 5.18 5.24
N ARG A 204 -19.99 4.35 4.42
CA ARG A 204 -19.19 3.19 4.86
C ARG A 204 -17.69 3.45 4.93
N ARG A 205 -17.23 4.60 4.46
CA ARG A 205 -15.81 4.99 4.49
C ARG A 205 -15.36 5.16 5.95
N PRO A 206 -14.14 4.77 6.34
CA PRO A 206 -13.59 5.08 7.66
C PRO A 206 -13.68 6.57 7.97
N ILE A 207 -13.97 6.91 9.22
CA ILE A 207 -14.13 8.26 9.74
C ILE A 207 -13.17 8.41 10.92
N ILE A 208 -12.31 9.41 10.84
CA ILE A 208 -11.37 9.78 11.90
C ILE A 208 -11.82 11.14 12.43
N ALA A 209 -12.34 11.16 13.65
CA ALA A 209 -12.66 12.37 14.35
C ALA A 209 -11.46 12.82 15.17
N LYS A 210 -10.85 13.93 14.76
CA LYS A 210 -9.77 14.57 15.51
C LYS A 210 -10.37 15.62 16.44
N LEU A 211 -10.45 15.27 17.72
CA LEU A 211 -10.89 16.21 18.75
C LEU A 211 -9.69 17.09 19.16
N HIS A 212 -9.97 18.36 19.45
CA HIS A 212 -9.03 19.33 20.03
C HIS A 212 -7.97 19.97 19.08
N ARG A 213 -8.14 19.93 17.74
CA ARG A 213 -7.15 20.46 16.76
C ARG A 213 -6.82 21.95 16.84
N GLY A 214 -7.80 22.82 17.06
CA GLY A 214 -7.58 24.28 17.11
C GLY A 214 -7.67 24.89 18.52
N LEU A 215 -8.33 24.18 19.46
CA LEU A 215 -8.78 24.77 20.73
C LEU A 215 -7.81 24.61 21.90
N PHE A 216 -6.87 23.68 21.87
CA PHE A 216 -6.01 23.39 23.03
C PHE A 216 -4.52 23.74 22.83
N PHE A 217 -4.09 23.93 21.59
CA PHE A 217 -2.67 24.07 21.24
C PHE A 217 -2.29 25.43 20.68
N LYS A 218 -3.24 26.36 20.51
CA LYS A 218 -2.92 27.78 20.39
C LYS A 218 -2.55 28.33 21.77
N PRO A 219 -1.30 28.76 22.02
CA PRO A 219 -0.87 29.27 23.32
C PRO A 219 -1.64 30.52 23.79
N PHE A 220 -2.51 31.11 22.94
CA PHE A 220 -3.27 32.33 23.21
C PHE A 220 -4.80 32.19 23.22
N ASN A 221 -5.38 31.00 23.35
CA ASN A 221 -6.84 30.91 23.46
C ASN A 221 -7.35 31.59 24.75
N ASN A 222 -7.86 32.81 24.61
CA ASN A 222 -8.64 33.48 25.65
C ASN A 222 -10.05 32.87 25.66
N PRO A 223 -10.67 32.62 26.83
CA PRO A 223 -12.09 32.26 26.92
C PRO A 223 -12.99 33.10 26.00
N ALA A 224 -12.70 34.39 25.83
CA ALA A 224 -13.42 35.28 24.92
C ALA A 224 -13.35 34.86 23.43
N ASP A 225 -12.23 34.31 22.95
CA ASP A 225 -12.06 33.88 21.55
C ASP A 225 -12.65 32.47 21.29
N THR A 226 -12.89 31.71 22.36
CA THR A 226 -13.58 30.41 22.29
C THR A 226 -15.11 30.52 22.32
N THR A 227 -15.67 31.71 22.59
CA THR A 227 -17.12 31.89 22.71
C THR A 227 -17.89 31.76 21.39
N GLY A 228 -17.21 31.73 20.24
CA GLY A 228 -17.79 31.41 18.92
C GLY A 228 -17.56 29.96 18.44
N LEU A 229 -16.61 29.23 19.04
CA LEU A 229 -16.18 27.86 18.63
C LEU A 229 -16.61 26.76 19.62
N SER A 230 -17.09 27.12 20.82
CA SER A 230 -17.20 26.21 21.97
C SER A 230 -18.48 25.35 22.08
N GLY A 231 -19.46 25.52 21.18
CA GLY A 231 -20.75 24.82 21.29
C GLY A 231 -20.86 23.47 20.58
N ASP A 232 -20.28 23.34 19.38
CA ASP A 232 -20.74 22.29 18.44
C ASP A 232 -20.03 20.94 18.59
N TRP A 233 -18.88 20.88 19.27
CA TRP A 233 -18.15 19.61 19.47
C TRP A 233 -18.88 18.65 20.41
N GLU A 234 -19.56 19.19 21.44
CA GLU A 234 -20.39 18.39 22.33
C GLU A 234 -21.56 17.79 21.56
N ASP A 235 -22.16 18.53 20.64
CA ASP A 235 -23.26 18.06 19.79
C ASP A 235 -22.79 16.99 18.81
N ILE A 236 -21.56 17.10 18.28
CA ILE A 236 -20.92 16.03 17.50
C ILE A 236 -20.74 14.78 18.36
N LEU A 237 -20.20 14.91 19.58
CA LEU A 237 -20.05 13.77 20.50
C LEU A 237 -21.39 13.16 20.90
N ARG A 238 -22.42 13.99 21.13
CA ARG A 238 -23.78 13.50 21.41
C ARG A 238 -24.29 12.64 20.26
N GLN A 239 -24.12 13.10 19.03
CA GLN A 239 -24.52 12.36 17.83
C GLN A 239 -23.73 11.08 17.64
N ILE A 240 -22.42 11.10 17.92
CA ILE A 240 -21.58 9.90 17.88
C ILE A 240 -22.07 8.90 18.93
N PHE A 241 -22.21 9.30 20.20
CA PHE A 241 -22.56 8.35 21.26
C PHE A 241 -24.03 7.93 21.27
N TYR A 242 -24.90 8.63 20.58
CA TYR A 242 -26.24 8.12 20.25
C TYR A 242 -26.16 6.86 19.37
N ARG A 243 -25.10 6.72 18.57
CA ARG A 243 -24.99 5.70 17.52
C ARG A 243 -23.90 4.66 17.78
N TYR A 244 -22.85 5.04 18.49
CA TYR A 244 -21.68 4.21 18.74
C TYR A 244 -21.46 4.00 20.23
N ILE A 245 -21.12 2.76 20.59
CA ILE A 245 -20.66 2.39 21.91
C ILE A 245 -19.18 2.74 22.01
N PRO A 246 -18.77 3.61 22.95
CA PRO A 246 -17.38 4.00 23.10
C PRO A 246 -16.52 2.88 23.69
N VAL A 247 -15.35 2.66 23.07
CA VAL A 247 -14.27 1.81 23.56
C VAL A 247 -13.03 2.70 23.76
N VAL A 248 -12.74 3.04 25.00
CA VAL A 248 -11.67 3.99 25.36
C VAL A 248 -10.36 3.23 25.58
N ILE A 249 -9.27 3.65 24.94
CA ILE A 249 -7.95 3.02 25.03
C ILE A 249 -6.87 4.11 25.19
N GLY A 250 -5.99 3.96 26.18
CA GLY A 250 -4.85 4.88 26.37
C GLY A 250 -5.21 6.28 26.87
N TYR A 251 -6.49 6.59 27.06
CA TYR A 251 -6.92 7.88 27.59
C TYR A 251 -6.84 7.89 29.13
N GLY A 252 -6.01 8.79 29.68
CA GLY A 252 -5.74 8.89 31.12
C GLY A 252 -6.70 9.79 31.90
N GLY A 253 -7.73 10.37 31.27
CA GLY A 253 -8.66 11.27 31.97
C GLY A 253 -8.16 12.69 32.18
N GLY A 254 -7.06 13.07 31.52
CA GLY A 254 -6.37 14.34 31.79
C GLY A 254 -7.11 15.58 31.30
N ASP A 255 -7.82 15.48 30.17
CA ASP A 255 -8.70 16.54 29.72
C ASP A 255 -10.01 16.55 30.52
N ARG A 256 -10.22 17.67 31.23
CA ARG A 256 -11.41 17.92 32.06
C ARG A 256 -12.66 18.06 31.20
N SER A 257 -12.58 18.65 30.00
CA SER A 257 -13.74 18.92 29.16
C SER A 257 -14.41 17.64 28.67
N PHE A 258 -13.65 16.69 28.10
CA PHE A 258 -14.19 15.40 27.70
C PHE A 258 -14.68 14.56 28.89
N MET A 259 -13.93 14.54 30.01
CA MET A 259 -14.36 13.80 31.21
C MET A 259 -15.63 14.39 31.84
N GLU A 260 -15.78 15.72 31.87
CA GLU A 260 -16.99 16.40 32.33
C GLU A 260 -18.17 16.11 31.41
N PHE A 261 -17.96 16.12 30.09
CA PHE A 261 -18.96 15.71 29.13
C PHE A 261 -19.44 14.26 29.40
N LEU A 262 -18.53 13.30 29.55
CA LEU A 262 -18.89 11.90 29.84
C LEU A 262 -19.63 11.74 31.18
N LEU A 263 -19.29 12.55 32.18
CA LEU A 263 -19.91 12.59 33.50
C LEU A 263 -21.25 13.33 33.52
N ARG A 264 -21.48 14.31 32.64
CA ARG A 264 -22.74 15.05 32.51
C ARG A 264 -23.75 14.27 31.67
N GLU A 265 -23.32 13.72 30.54
CA GLU A 265 -24.14 12.98 29.58
C GLU A 265 -24.32 11.51 29.96
N GLN A 266 -24.75 11.25 31.20
CA GLN A 266 -24.84 9.88 31.72
C GLN A 266 -25.84 9.01 30.98
N ASN A 267 -27.00 9.59 30.66
CA ASN A 267 -28.11 8.88 30.02
C ASN A 267 -27.86 8.58 28.54
N LEU A 268 -27.05 9.41 27.86
CA LEU A 268 -26.75 9.25 26.44
C LEU A 268 -25.77 8.11 26.17
N ILE A 269 -24.89 7.82 27.14
CA ILE A 269 -23.84 6.81 27.03
C ILE A 269 -24.11 5.70 28.06
N PRO A 270 -25.17 4.89 27.88
CA PRO A 270 -25.53 3.86 28.85
C PRO A 270 -24.49 2.75 28.94
N LYS A 271 -23.73 2.53 27.86
CA LYS A 271 -22.73 1.48 27.71
C LYS A 271 -21.38 2.05 27.31
N ILE A 272 -20.32 1.63 28.00
CA ILE A 272 -18.95 2.08 27.75
C ILE A 272 -17.94 1.00 28.15
N TYR A 273 -16.91 0.83 27.34
CA TYR A 273 -15.77 -0.01 27.65
C TYR A 273 -14.54 0.86 27.86
N TRP A 274 -13.90 0.73 29.02
CA TRP A 274 -12.69 1.46 29.35
C TRP A 274 -11.52 0.51 29.50
N CYS A 275 -10.56 0.58 28.57
CA CYS A 275 -9.38 -0.26 28.60
C CYS A 275 -8.34 0.32 29.56
N TYR A 276 -7.79 -0.52 30.43
CA TYR A 276 -6.72 -0.12 31.35
C TYR A 276 -5.56 -1.11 31.28
N VAL A 277 -4.35 -0.59 31.47
CA VAL A 277 -3.13 -1.40 31.46
C VAL A 277 -2.99 -2.10 32.82
N ASN A 278 -2.99 -3.43 32.81
CA ASN A 278 -3.03 -4.27 34.01
C ASN A 278 -1.94 -3.92 35.02
N ARG A 279 -0.71 -3.66 34.55
CA ARG A 279 0.45 -3.35 35.40
C ARG A 279 0.27 -2.10 36.28
N TYR A 280 -0.58 -1.16 35.86
CA TYR A 280 -0.87 0.06 36.61
C TYR A 280 -2.09 -0.07 37.53
N GLY A 281 -2.85 -1.17 37.42
CA GLY A 281 -4.09 -1.38 38.15
C GLY A 281 -5.24 -0.51 37.63
N LEU A 282 -6.37 -0.54 38.34
CA LEU A 282 -7.55 0.22 37.94
C LEU A 282 -7.27 1.74 37.89
N PRO A 283 -7.92 2.48 36.97
CA PRO A 283 -7.81 3.93 36.86
C PRO A 283 -8.21 4.69 38.14
N ASP A 284 -8.02 6.01 38.16
CA ASP A 284 -8.35 6.86 39.29
C ASP A 284 -9.86 6.83 39.67
N GLU A 285 -10.21 7.45 40.81
CA GLU A 285 -11.58 7.41 41.33
C GLU A 285 -12.60 8.06 40.38
N ARG A 286 -12.23 9.10 39.63
CA ARG A 286 -13.14 9.80 38.70
C ARG A 286 -13.58 8.87 37.57
N ILE A 287 -12.64 8.14 36.99
CA ILE A 287 -12.94 7.14 35.95
C ILE A 287 -13.70 5.95 36.56
N ARG A 288 -13.30 5.46 37.74
CA ARG A 288 -14.04 4.39 38.43
C ARG A 288 -15.49 4.78 38.72
N ASP A 289 -15.74 6.01 39.14
CA ASP A 289 -17.08 6.54 39.39
C ASP A 289 -17.88 6.71 38.11
N LEU A 290 -17.26 7.18 37.03
CA LEU A 290 -17.89 7.20 35.71
C LEU A 290 -18.41 5.81 35.34
N ILE A 291 -17.56 4.78 35.42
CA ILE A 291 -17.92 3.40 35.07
C ILE A 291 -18.95 2.80 36.04
N ARG A 292 -18.91 3.15 37.34
CA ARG A 292 -19.94 2.73 38.32
C ARG A 292 -21.32 3.29 37.96
N LYS A 293 -21.40 4.58 37.65
CA LYS A 293 -22.65 5.30 37.37
C LYS A 293 -23.34 4.85 36.10
N LYS A 294 -22.62 4.27 35.14
CA LYS A 294 -23.24 3.71 33.92
C LYS A 294 -24.00 2.41 34.19
N ASN A 295 -25.11 2.22 33.48
CA ASN A 295 -25.88 0.97 33.50
C ASN A 295 -25.01 -0.22 33.03
N GLU A 296 -24.29 -0.02 31.92
CA GLU A 296 -23.42 -1.00 31.28
C GLU A 296 -21.97 -0.47 31.14
N GLY A 297 -21.38 -0.01 32.25
CA GLY A 297 -19.97 0.37 32.31
C GLY A 297 -19.06 -0.83 32.61
N PHE A 298 -18.04 -1.04 31.78
CA PHE A 298 -17.06 -2.12 31.92
C PHE A 298 -15.63 -1.62 31.84
N PHE A 299 -14.75 -2.21 32.65
CA PHE A 299 -13.32 -2.14 32.46
C PHE A 299 -12.85 -3.32 31.61
N VAL A 300 -11.91 -3.08 30.70
CA VAL A 300 -11.26 -4.11 29.90
C VAL A 300 -9.77 -4.14 30.25
N ARG A 301 -9.32 -5.26 30.79
CA ARG A 301 -7.92 -5.47 31.16
C ARG A 301 -7.09 -5.79 29.92
N THR A 302 -6.05 -5.00 29.70
CA THR A 302 -5.09 -5.15 28.59
C THR A 302 -3.66 -4.85 29.06
N ASP A 303 -2.65 -5.12 28.23
CA ASP A 303 -1.26 -4.67 28.41
C ASP A 303 -0.92 -3.43 27.56
N GLY A 304 -1.89 -2.90 26.81
CA GLY A 304 -1.76 -1.72 25.96
C GLY A 304 -2.71 -1.76 24.75
N PHE A 305 -2.61 -0.77 23.87
CA PHE A 305 -3.33 -0.79 22.58
C PHE A 305 -2.93 -1.99 21.73
N ASP A 306 -1.63 -2.26 21.60
CA ASP A 306 -1.12 -3.33 20.74
C ASP A 306 -1.63 -4.69 21.17
N HIS A 307 -1.65 -4.97 22.48
CA HIS A 307 -2.17 -6.23 23.03
C HIS A 307 -3.67 -6.44 22.73
N ILE A 308 -4.53 -5.42 22.95
CA ILE A 308 -5.97 -5.57 22.68
C ILE A 308 -6.24 -5.68 21.19
N MET A 309 -5.53 -4.91 20.36
CA MET A 309 -5.65 -4.97 18.91
C MET A 309 -5.20 -6.32 18.36
N LEU A 310 -4.03 -6.84 18.78
CA LEU A 310 -3.57 -8.19 18.41
C LEU A 310 -4.56 -9.27 18.83
N THR A 311 -5.14 -9.17 20.03
CA THR A 311 -6.15 -10.11 20.51
C THR A 311 -7.40 -10.09 19.63
N MET A 312 -7.84 -8.91 19.22
CA MET A 312 -8.97 -8.74 18.30
C MET A 312 -8.63 -9.26 16.90
N GLY A 313 -7.49 -8.88 16.34
CA GLY A 313 -7.02 -9.27 15.02
C GLY A 313 -6.85 -10.77 14.89
N GLY A 314 -6.22 -11.42 15.87
CA GLY A 314 -6.06 -12.88 15.87
C GLY A 314 -7.38 -13.66 15.93
N LYS A 315 -8.44 -13.09 16.54
CA LYS A 315 -9.76 -13.75 16.62
C LYS A 315 -10.69 -13.42 15.46
N MET A 316 -10.56 -12.22 14.87
CA MET A 316 -11.50 -11.72 13.86
C MET A 316 -10.92 -11.74 12.44
N PHE A 317 -9.61 -11.62 12.29
CA PHE A 317 -8.94 -11.36 11.01
C PHE A 317 -7.62 -12.12 10.84
N PHE A 318 -7.49 -13.32 11.44
CA PHE A 318 -6.24 -14.08 11.41
C PHE A 318 -5.67 -14.28 10.01
N SER A 319 -6.52 -14.55 9.01
CA SER A 319 -6.11 -14.73 7.61
C SER A 319 -5.60 -13.46 6.92
N LYS A 320 -5.81 -12.28 7.54
CA LYS A 320 -5.42 -10.97 6.99
C LYS A 320 -4.34 -10.26 7.81
N ILE A 321 -4.15 -10.63 9.07
CA ILE A 321 -3.33 -9.88 10.05
C ILE A 321 -2.36 -10.83 10.78
N SER A 322 -1.68 -11.68 10.03
CA SER A 322 -0.51 -12.43 10.51
C SER A 322 0.76 -11.78 9.98
N THR A 323 1.91 -12.00 10.62
CA THR A 323 3.20 -11.43 10.19
C THR A 323 3.46 -11.71 8.70
N ASN A 324 3.29 -12.97 8.28
CA ASN A 324 3.51 -13.37 6.90
C ASN A 324 2.48 -12.73 5.95
N ALA A 325 1.19 -12.75 6.31
CA ALA A 325 0.14 -12.15 5.47
C ALA A 325 0.34 -10.63 5.30
N THR A 326 0.75 -9.93 6.36
CA THR A 326 1.03 -8.50 6.31
C THR A 326 2.28 -8.21 5.47
N GLU A 327 3.35 -8.98 5.64
CA GLU A 327 4.56 -8.83 4.81
C GLU A 327 4.25 -9.02 3.33
N THR A 328 3.58 -10.12 2.97
CA THR A 328 3.18 -10.41 1.59
C THR A 328 2.32 -9.29 1.01
N TYR A 329 1.32 -8.83 1.76
CA TYR A 329 0.46 -7.73 1.31
C TYR A 329 1.24 -6.42 1.09
N LEU A 330 2.14 -6.05 2.00
CA LEU A 330 2.95 -4.84 1.86
C LEU A 330 3.94 -4.94 0.69
N ARG A 331 4.55 -6.10 0.49
CA ARG A 331 5.47 -6.39 -0.62
C ARG A 331 4.74 -6.21 -1.95
N LYS A 332 3.62 -6.92 -2.15
CA LYS A 332 2.79 -6.80 -3.36
C LYS A 332 2.39 -5.36 -3.64
N ARG A 333 1.90 -4.64 -2.62
CA ARG A 333 1.51 -3.23 -2.74
C ARG A 333 2.68 -2.32 -3.14
N THR A 334 3.87 -2.60 -2.62
CA THR A 334 5.09 -1.84 -2.94
C THR A 334 5.49 -2.08 -4.38
N GLU A 335 5.49 -3.32 -4.84
CA GLU A 335 5.79 -3.68 -6.23
C GLU A 335 4.80 -3.05 -7.21
N GLU A 336 3.49 -3.11 -6.94
CA GLU A 336 2.44 -2.46 -7.74
C GLU A 336 2.62 -0.94 -7.81
N ARG A 337 3.08 -0.30 -6.73
CA ARG A 337 3.38 1.14 -6.71
C ARG A 337 4.59 1.47 -7.56
N ILE A 338 5.65 0.68 -7.46
CA ILE A 338 6.87 0.85 -8.25
C ILE A 338 6.57 0.62 -9.73
N SER A 339 5.82 -0.42 -10.07
CA SER A 339 5.38 -0.71 -11.43
C SER A 339 4.58 0.45 -12.02
N ARG A 340 3.56 0.96 -11.30
CA ARG A 340 2.79 2.13 -11.76
C ARG A 340 3.63 3.39 -11.90
N TYR A 341 4.57 3.64 -10.97
CA TYR A 341 5.48 4.77 -11.07
C TYR A 341 6.36 4.65 -12.33
N ASN A 342 6.91 3.46 -12.58
CA ASN A 342 7.72 3.20 -13.77
C ASN A 342 6.91 3.38 -15.05
N GLU A 343 5.67 2.90 -15.11
CA GLU A 343 4.80 3.12 -16.27
C GLU A 343 4.48 4.60 -16.49
N GLN A 344 4.19 5.35 -15.42
CA GLN A 344 3.97 6.79 -15.48
C GLN A 344 5.22 7.50 -15.99
N TYR A 345 6.39 7.14 -15.45
CA TYR A 345 7.67 7.67 -15.90
C TYR A 345 7.93 7.36 -17.37
N GLN A 346 7.70 6.14 -17.83
CA GLN A 346 7.89 5.76 -19.24
C GLN A 346 6.93 6.49 -20.17
N LYS A 347 5.65 6.61 -19.79
CA LYS A 347 4.67 7.41 -20.56
C LYS A 347 5.12 8.87 -20.71
N LEU A 348 5.76 9.42 -19.67
CA LEU A 348 6.30 10.78 -19.67
C LEU A 348 7.61 10.89 -20.47
N SER A 349 8.50 9.89 -20.40
CA SER A 349 9.82 9.89 -21.06
C SER A 349 9.78 9.54 -22.56
N GLU A 350 8.94 8.59 -22.96
CA GLU A 350 8.82 8.10 -24.34
C GLU A 350 7.92 8.99 -25.22
N ALA A 351 7.40 10.09 -24.67
CA ALA A 351 6.64 11.11 -25.38
C ALA A 351 5.35 10.61 -26.07
N LYS A 352 4.37 10.22 -25.24
CA LYS A 352 2.95 10.64 -25.44
C LYS A 352 2.64 11.97 -24.70
N ALA A 353 3.67 12.73 -24.29
CA ALA A 353 3.52 14.06 -23.72
C ALA A 353 3.29 15.10 -24.83
N ASP A 354 2.15 15.79 -24.83
CA ASP A 354 1.84 16.84 -25.82
C ASP A 354 2.66 18.13 -25.61
N SER A 355 3.14 18.38 -24.38
CA SER A 355 3.85 19.61 -24.04
C SER A 355 5.36 19.53 -24.32
N LYS A 356 5.90 20.57 -24.97
CA LYS A 356 7.34 20.75 -25.21
C LYS A 356 8.13 20.99 -23.91
N GLU A 357 7.51 21.65 -22.93
CA GLU A 357 8.10 21.96 -21.62
C GLU A 357 8.31 20.69 -20.79
N LEU A 358 7.29 19.82 -20.75
CA LEU A 358 7.37 18.53 -20.09
C LEU A 358 8.45 17.64 -20.70
N LYS A 359 8.63 17.66 -22.03
CA LYS A 359 9.73 16.94 -22.70
C LYS A 359 11.11 17.45 -22.30
N SER A 360 11.27 18.77 -22.07
CA SER A 360 12.54 19.31 -21.55
C SER A 360 12.78 18.91 -20.11
N GLU A 361 11.76 18.99 -19.25
CA GLU A 361 11.88 18.61 -17.83
C GLU A 361 12.21 17.13 -17.67
N VAL A 362 11.57 16.23 -18.43
CA VAL A 362 11.85 14.79 -18.36
C VAL A 362 13.29 14.50 -18.81
N LYS A 363 13.78 15.16 -19.87
CA LYS A 363 15.17 15.03 -20.31
C LYS A 363 16.15 15.52 -19.24
N GLU A 364 15.84 16.63 -18.57
CA GLU A 364 16.65 17.15 -17.48
C GLU A 364 16.65 16.22 -16.27
N PHE A 365 15.48 15.67 -15.90
CA PHE A 365 15.36 14.68 -14.84
C PHE A 365 16.17 13.43 -15.13
N SER A 366 16.05 12.84 -16.33
CA SER A 366 16.85 11.66 -16.72
C SER A 366 18.35 11.95 -16.65
N LYS A 367 18.78 13.14 -17.09
CA LYS A 367 20.18 13.57 -17.02
C LYS A 367 20.66 13.72 -15.57
N ASN A 368 19.84 14.30 -14.70
CA ASN A 368 20.15 14.44 -13.27
C ASN A 368 20.21 13.07 -12.59
N GLU A 369 19.30 12.16 -12.92
CA GLU A 369 19.30 10.79 -12.40
C GLU A 369 20.55 10.02 -12.84
N GLU A 370 20.98 10.19 -14.09
CA GLU A 370 22.21 9.57 -14.60
C GLU A 370 23.45 10.16 -13.92
N LYS A 371 23.49 11.48 -13.71
CA LYS A 371 24.56 12.14 -12.96
C LYS A 371 24.64 11.63 -11.52
N ASP A 372 23.49 11.52 -10.84
CA ASP A 372 23.39 10.98 -9.49
C ASP A 372 23.83 9.51 -9.44
N ARG A 373 23.44 8.71 -10.44
CA ARG A 373 23.93 7.33 -10.57
C ARG A 373 25.43 7.27 -10.81
N GLU A 374 26.00 8.14 -11.65
CA GLU A 374 27.45 8.22 -11.86
C GLU A 374 28.19 8.58 -10.56
N GLU A 375 27.63 9.48 -9.77
CA GLU A 375 28.18 9.86 -8.47
C GLU A 375 28.09 8.69 -7.47
N ARG A 376 26.95 8.00 -7.39
CA ARG A 376 26.81 6.75 -6.62
C ARG A 376 27.81 5.68 -7.08
N LYS A 377 28.02 5.54 -8.40
CA LYS A 377 28.99 4.59 -8.98
C LYS A 377 30.42 4.92 -8.56
N LYS A 378 30.81 6.19 -8.58
CA LYS A 378 32.12 6.65 -8.10
C LYS A 378 32.32 6.37 -6.60
N ASN A 379 31.25 6.56 -5.82
CA ASN A 379 31.26 6.32 -4.38
C ASN A 379 31.00 4.85 -4.01
N THR A 380 30.94 3.93 -4.98
CA THR A 380 30.63 2.51 -4.77
C THR A 380 29.33 2.26 -3.99
N SER A 381 28.37 3.18 -4.10
CA SER A 381 27.09 3.17 -3.40
C SER A 381 25.90 2.93 -4.34
N LEU A 382 26.12 2.19 -5.43
CA LEU A 382 25.03 1.79 -6.33
C LEU A 382 24.01 0.94 -5.57
N THR A 383 22.75 1.30 -5.76
CA THR A 383 21.63 0.58 -5.17
C THR A 383 21.31 -0.69 -5.96
N GLU A 384 20.57 -1.60 -5.33
CA GLU A 384 19.98 -2.76 -6.00
C GLU A 384 19.22 -2.36 -7.29
N TRP A 385 18.40 -1.30 -7.21
CA TRP A 385 17.62 -0.80 -8.35
C TRP A 385 18.49 -0.26 -9.48
N ASP A 386 19.64 0.33 -9.19
CA ASP A 386 20.59 0.77 -10.23
C ASP A 386 21.07 -0.44 -11.04
N TYR A 387 21.37 -1.57 -10.38
CA TYR A 387 21.77 -2.81 -11.04
C TYR A 387 20.62 -3.53 -11.77
N ILE A 388 19.40 -3.55 -11.21
CA ILE A 388 18.23 -4.08 -11.93
C ILE A 388 17.98 -3.28 -13.22
N ARG A 389 18.10 -1.95 -13.15
CA ARG A 389 17.90 -1.09 -14.31
C ARG A 389 19.00 -1.27 -15.35
N GLU A 390 20.26 -1.39 -14.91
CA GLU A 390 21.38 -1.74 -15.80
C GLU A 390 21.13 -3.10 -16.46
N GLY A 391 20.67 -4.10 -15.70
CA GLY A 391 20.29 -5.41 -16.23
C GLY A 391 19.19 -5.34 -17.28
N ASN A 392 18.11 -4.59 -17.01
CA ASN A 392 17.01 -4.38 -17.95
C ASN A 392 17.49 -3.67 -19.23
N ALA A 393 18.37 -2.68 -19.11
CA ALA A 393 18.93 -1.97 -20.25
C ALA A 393 19.77 -2.89 -21.15
N TYR A 394 20.67 -3.69 -20.56
CA TYR A 394 21.43 -4.69 -21.32
C TYR A 394 20.51 -5.73 -21.96
N SER A 395 19.48 -6.19 -21.25
CA SER A 395 18.50 -7.15 -21.78
C SER A 395 17.76 -6.59 -23.01
N ASN A 396 17.33 -5.32 -22.95
CA ASN A 396 16.70 -4.63 -24.08
C ASN A 396 17.64 -4.50 -25.29
N ASN A 397 18.94 -4.33 -25.05
CA ASN A 397 19.97 -4.31 -26.09
C ASN A 397 20.39 -5.71 -26.56
N LYS A 398 19.75 -6.77 -26.08
CA LYS A 398 20.09 -8.19 -26.34
C LYS A 398 21.49 -8.60 -25.85
N GLU A 399 22.08 -7.84 -24.94
CA GLU A 399 23.36 -8.12 -24.28
C GLU A 399 23.11 -8.95 -23.00
N TYR A 400 22.59 -10.16 -23.18
CA TYR A 400 22.03 -10.96 -22.08
C TYR A 400 23.04 -11.39 -21.02
N GLU A 401 24.30 -11.60 -21.38
CA GLU A 401 25.37 -11.94 -20.42
C GLU A 401 25.66 -10.78 -19.47
N LYS A 402 25.72 -9.55 -20.00
CA LYS A 402 25.88 -8.34 -19.17
C LYS A 402 24.65 -8.09 -18.31
N ALA A 403 23.46 -8.38 -18.85
CA ALA A 403 22.22 -8.31 -18.08
C ALA A 403 22.27 -9.24 -16.87
N LEU A 404 22.70 -10.49 -17.07
CA LEU A 404 22.87 -11.48 -16.00
C LEU A 404 23.88 -11.03 -14.94
N GLU A 405 25.00 -10.44 -15.32
CA GLU A 405 25.96 -9.91 -14.34
C GLU A 405 25.34 -8.82 -13.47
N ALA A 406 24.59 -7.90 -14.07
CA ALA A 406 23.91 -6.83 -13.35
C ALA A 406 22.82 -7.37 -12.40
N TYR A 407 21.97 -8.29 -12.87
CA TYR A 407 20.96 -8.93 -12.02
C TYR A 407 21.58 -9.74 -10.87
N LYS A 408 22.69 -10.44 -11.10
CA LYS A 408 23.43 -11.13 -10.04
C LYS A 408 24.00 -10.17 -8.99
N ARG A 409 24.49 -9.00 -9.41
CA ARG A 409 24.93 -7.94 -8.48
C ARG A 409 23.76 -7.39 -7.68
N ALA A 410 22.61 -7.15 -8.32
CA ALA A 410 21.39 -6.74 -7.63
C ALA A 410 21.00 -7.75 -6.54
N ALA A 411 20.94 -9.04 -6.90
CA ALA A 411 20.64 -10.13 -5.97
C ALA A 411 21.65 -10.28 -4.80
N GLY A 412 22.88 -9.77 -4.97
CA GLY A 412 23.93 -9.79 -3.95
C GLY A 412 23.87 -8.64 -2.93
N ILE A 413 23.25 -7.51 -3.26
CA ILE A 413 23.14 -6.34 -2.36
C ILE A 413 22.01 -6.54 -1.36
N ASN A 414 20.88 -7.05 -1.83
CA ASN A 414 19.73 -7.35 -1.00
C ASN A 414 19.17 -8.70 -1.47
N SER A 415 19.31 -9.74 -0.63
CA SER A 415 18.93 -11.11 -1.02
C SER A 415 17.41 -11.35 -1.04
N SER A 416 16.60 -10.29 -1.01
CA SER A 416 15.16 -10.35 -0.73
C SER A 416 14.25 -9.94 -1.89
N GLN A 417 14.79 -9.66 -3.08
CA GLN A 417 13.95 -9.41 -4.26
C GLN A 417 13.91 -10.57 -5.24
N ALA A 418 12.72 -11.14 -5.39
CA ALA A 418 12.38 -12.06 -6.46
C ALA A 418 12.57 -11.43 -7.86
N GLY A 419 12.48 -10.10 -7.99
CA GLY A 419 12.64 -9.37 -9.26
C GLY A 419 14.00 -9.53 -9.95
N ALA A 420 15.11 -9.59 -9.19
CA ALA A 420 16.43 -9.82 -9.78
C ALA A 420 16.56 -11.23 -10.38
N TYR A 421 16.01 -12.23 -9.68
CA TYR A 421 15.97 -13.61 -10.17
C TYR A 421 14.98 -13.79 -11.33
N LEU A 422 13.86 -13.06 -11.34
CA LEU A 422 12.98 -12.96 -12.51
C LEU A 422 13.74 -12.40 -13.72
N GLY A 423 14.53 -11.33 -13.53
CA GLY A 423 15.39 -10.77 -14.57
C GLY A 423 16.40 -11.79 -15.10
N CYS A 424 17.07 -12.55 -14.22
CA CYS A 424 17.93 -13.66 -14.61
C CYS A 424 17.18 -14.73 -15.42
N GLY A 425 16.00 -15.15 -14.96
CA GLY A 425 15.17 -16.14 -15.65
C GLY A 425 14.78 -15.67 -17.05
N ASN A 426 14.34 -14.42 -17.18
CA ASN A 426 14.00 -13.82 -18.46
C ASN A 426 15.21 -13.73 -19.41
N ALA A 427 16.40 -13.40 -18.90
CA ALA A 427 17.62 -13.37 -19.71
C ALA A 427 18.00 -14.78 -20.21
N HIS A 428 17.98 -15.78 -19.33
CA HIS A 428 18.22 -17.19 -19.71
C HIS A 428 17.19 -17.70 -20.73
N GLN A 429 15.91 -17.39 -20.54
CA GLN A 429 14.83 -17.72 -21.47
C GLN A 429 15.10 -17.15 -22.87
N ARG A 430 15.58 -15.90 -22.97
CA ARG A 430 15.90 -15.23 -24.24
C ARG A 430 17.12 -15.83 -24.94
N MET A 431 18.04 -16.42 -24.19
CA MET A 431 19.19 -17.15 -24.73
C MET A 431 18.87 -18.62 -25.08
N GLY A 432 17.65 -19.09 -24.80
CA GLY A 432 17.26 -20.49 -24.99
C GLY A 432 17.78 -21.44 -23.91
N GLU A 433 18.32 -20.92 -22.81
CA GLU A 433 18.84 -21.70 -21.69
C GLU A 433 17.72 -22.02 -20.69
N TYR A 434 16.72 -22.81 -21.13
CA TYR A 434 15.46 -23.00 -20.41
C TYR A 434 15.63 -23.61 -19.01
N GLU A 435 16.56 -24.55 -18.81
CA GLU A 435 16.82 -25.15 -17.50
C GLU A 435 17.35 -24.12 -16.49
N LYS A 436 18.27 -23.26 -16.92
CA LYS A 436 18.77 -22.16 -16.07
C LYS A 436 17.68 -21.12 -15.80
N ALA A 437 16.79 -20.89 -16.77
CA ALA A 437 15.64 -20.03 -16.57
C ALA A 437 14.71 -20.59 -15.49
N LEU A 438 14.42 -21.89 -15.52
CA LEU A 438 13.62 -22.58 -14.50
C LEU A 438 14.23 -22.44 -13.10
N GLU A 439 15.54 -22.61 -12.94
CA GLU A 439 16.23 -22.43 -11.66
C GLU A 439 16.08 -21.00 -11.12
N ALA A 440 16.27 -20.00 -11.99
CA ALA A 440 16.15 -18.60 -11.61
C ALA A 440 14.70 -18.24 -11.23
N TYR A 441 13.69 -18.68 -12.01
CA TYR A 441 12.30 -18.47 -11.65
C TYR A 441 11.89 -19.22 -10.37
N ALA A 442 12.42 -20.42 -10.14
CA ALA A 442 12.19 -21.15 -8.89
C ALA A 442 12.76 -20.40 -7.69
N LYS A 443 13.96 -19.80 -7.83
CA LYS A 443 14.54 -18.97 -6.78
C LYS A 443 13.73 -17.68 -6.55
N ALA A 444 13.22 -17.06 -7.61
CA ALA A 444 12.29 -15.94 -7.49
C ALA A 444 11.04 -16.34 -6.67
N LEU A 445 10.47 -17.51 -6.94
CA LEU A 445 9.27 -18.03 -6.25
C LEU A 445 9.54 -18.54 -4.83
N GLU A 446 10.77 -18.94 -4.51
CA GLU A 446 11.18 -19.24 -3.13
C GLU A 446 11.20 -17.97 -2.27
N LEU A 447 11.63 -16.85 -2.86
CA LEU A 447 11.67 -15.54 -2.20
C LEU A 447 10.30 -14.86 -2.15
N ASP A 448 9.50 -15.02 -3.20
CA ASP A 448 8.12 -14.55 -3.26
C ASP A 448 7.19 -15.60 -3.92
N PRO A 449 6.52 -16.43 -3.09
CA PRO A 449 5.58 -17.45 -3.58
C PRO A 449 4.34 -16.92 -4.29
N GLU A 450 4.07 -15.61 -4.23
CA GLU A 450 2.94 -14.96 -4.89
C GLU A 450 3.36 -14.18 -6.16
N TYR A 451 4.61 -14.34 -6.61
CA TYR A 451 5.12 -13.56 -7.74
C TYR A 451 4.60 -14.05 -9.10
N VAL A 452 3.46 -13.49 -9.52
CA VAL A 452 2.72 -13.84 -10.76
C VAL A 452 3.62 -13.89 -11.99
N TYR A 453 4.51 -12.91 -12.17
CA TYR A 453 5.41 -12.85 -13.33
C TYR A 453 6.41 -14.02 -13.35
N ALA A 454 6.84 -14.52 -12.19
CA ALA A 454 7.75 -15.65 -12.12
C ALA A 454 7.04 -16.97 -12.45
N TYR A 455 5.78 -17.15 -12.05
CA TYR A 455 4.96 -18.27 -12.53
C TYR A 455 4.75 -18.21 -14.04
N ASN A 456 4.40 -17.04 -14.59
CA ASN A 456 4.25 -16.87 -16.05
C ASN A 456 5.54 -17.17 -16.81
N GLY A 457 6.68 -16.68 -16.31
CA GLY A 457 8.01 -16.94 -16.88
C GLY A 457 8.38 -18.42 -16.82
N ARG A 458 8.17 -19.08 -15.68
CA ARG A 458 8.45 -20.50 -15.49
C ARG A 458 7.54 -21.39 -16.33
N GLY A 459 6.26 -21.05 -16.44
CA GLY A 459 5.32 -21.71 -17.36
C GLY A 459 5.76 -21.60 -18.81
N ASN A 460 6.26 -20.44 -19.25
CA ASN A 460 6.82 -20.27 -20.60
C ASN A 460 8.06 -21.16 -20.83
N ALA A 461 8.92 -21.31 -19.82
CA ALA A 461 10.10 -22.18 -19.89
C ALA A 461 9.70 -23.65 -19.96
N TYR A 462 8.76 -24.11 -19.11
CA TYR A 462 8.24 -25.47 -19.16
C TYR A 462 7.60 -25.80 -20.51
N LYS A 463 6.80 -24.89 -21.06
CA LYS A 463 6.21 -25.05 -22.40
C LYS A 463 7.27 -25.21 -23.48
N ALA A 464 8.35 -24.42 -23.43
CA ALA A 464 9.46 -24.52 -24.38
C ALA A 464 10.19 -25.87 -24.30
N LEU A 465 10.24 -26.47 -23.11
CA LEU A 465 10.77 -27.82 -22.87
C LEU A 465 9.76 -28.94 -23.17
N GLY A 466 8.53 -28.62 -23.58
CA GLY A 466 7.46 -29.59 -23.82
C GLY A 466 6.81 -30.15 -22.56
N GLU A 467 7.11 -29.60 -21.38
CA GLU A 467 6.51 -30.00 -20.10
C GLU A 467 5.16 -29.30 -19.89
N TYR A 468 4.19 -29.60 -20.74
CA TYR A 468 2.93 -28.85 -20.83
C TYR A 468 2.08 -28.90 -19.55
N GLU A 469 2.04 -30.02 -18.82
CA GLU A 469 1.27 -30.11 -17.57
C GLU A 469 1.82 -29.17 -16.49
N LYS A 470 3.15 -29.04 -16.39
CA LYS A 470 3.77 -28.11 -15.44
C LYS A 470 3.54 -26.66 -15.86
N ALA A 471 3.60 -26.38 -17.17
CA ALA A 471 3.27 -25.06 -17.70
C ALA A 471 1.83 -24.66 -17.34
N MET A 472 0.86 -25.57 -17.55
CA MET A 472 -0.54 -25.37 -17.17
C MET A 472 -0.68 -25.06 -15.69
N SER A 473 -0.04 -25.85 -14.81
CA SER A 473 -0.09 -25.63 -13.36
C SER A 473 0.46 -24.26 -12.95
N ASP A 474 1.52 -23.78 -13.60
CA ASP A 474 2.09 -22.46 -13.30
C ASP A 474 1.18 -21.33 -13.79
N TYR A 475 0.57 -21.44 -14.98
CA TYR A 475 -0.39 -20.43 -15.44
C TYR A 475 -1.68 -20.41 -14.61
N ASP A 476 -2.17 -21.58 -14.20
CA ASP A 476 -3.33 -21.67 -13.30
C ASP A 476 -3.01 -20.99 -11.96
N ARG A 477 -1.82 -21.24 -11.40
CA ARG A 477 -1.38 -20.56 -10.18
C ARG A 477 -1.23 -19.05 -10.37
N ALA A 478 -0.71 -18.60 -11.51
CA ALA A 478 -0.64 -17.19 -11.85
C ALA A 478 -2.05 -16.55 -11.91
N LEU A 479 -3.03 -17.24 -12.48
CA LEU A 479 -4.43 -16.78 -12.58
C LEU A 479 -5.20 -16.85 -11.25
N GLU A 480 -4.85 -17.75 -10.34
CA GLU A 480 -5.37 -17.75 -8.98
C GLU A 480 -4.91 -16.49 -8.20
N LEU A 481 -3.66 -16.07 -8.43
CA LEU A 481 -3.05 -14.92 -7.76
C LEU A 481 -3.43 -13.59 -8.41
N ASP A 482 -3.60 -13.58 -9.74
CA ASP A 482 -4.03 -12.44 -10.55
C ASP A 482 -5.02 -12.90 -11.65
N PRO A 483 -6.33 -12.86 -11.35
CA PRO A 483 -7.37 -13.25 -12.31
C PRO A 483 -7.47 -12.35 -13.55
N GLU A 484 -6.81 -11.19 -13.55
CA GLU A 484 -6.80 -10.22 -14.66
C GLU A 484 -5.48 -10.27 -15.46
N SER A 485 -4.65 -11.30 -15.24
CA SER A 485 -3.37 -11.43 -15.93
C SER A 485 -3.51 -11.81 -17.41
N VAL A 486 -3.44 -10.80 -18.30
CA VAL A 486 -3.46 -10.97 -19.77
C VAL A 486 -2.40 -11.98 -20.23
N TYR A 487 -1.19 -11.90 -19.67
CA TYR A 487 -0.06 -12.76 -20.04
C TYR A 487 -0.26 -14.21 -19.62
N ALA A 488 -0.91 -14.46 -18.48
CA ALA A 488 -1.18 -15.81 -18.00
C ALA A 488 -2.23 -16.52 -18.88
N TYR A 489 -3.34 -15.83 -19.21
CA TYR A 489 -4.32 -16.35 -20.16
C TYR A 489 -3.69 -16.64 -21.53
N ASN A 490 -2.91 -15.70 -22.09
CA ASN A 490 -2.24 -15.92 -23.37
C ASN A 490 -1.22 -17.07 -23.30
N GLY A 491 -0.46 -17.17 -22.21
CA GLY A 491 0.49 -18.26 -21.97
C GLY A 491 -0.19 -19.63 -21.94
N ARG A 492 -1.29 -19.74 -21.19
CA ARG A 492 -2.11 -20.95 -21.08
C ARG A 492 -2.79 -21.31 -22.39
N GLY A 493 -3.34 -20.32 -23.10
CA GLY A 493 -3.89 -20.50 -24.44
C GLY A 493 -2.87 -21.06 -25.44
N ASN A 494 -1.63 -20.56 -25.40
CA ASN A 494 -0.55 -21.11 -26.24
C ASN A 494 -0.21 -22.56 -25.89
N THR A 495 -0.31 -22.95 -24.62
CA THR A 495 -0.11 -24.34 -24.20
C THR A 495 -1.25 -25.23 -24.68
N TYR A 496 -2.50 -24.79 -24.57
CA TYR A 496 -3.65 -25.49 -25.16
C TYR A 496 -3.50 -25.67 -26.67
N GLN A 497 -3.05 -24.64 -27.39
CA GLN A 497 -2.79 -24.72 -28.82
C GLN A 497 -1.70 -25.76 -29.15
N ALA A 498 -0.62 -25.83 -28.36
CA ALA A 498 0.42 -26.84 -28.52
C ALA A 498 -0.09 -28.27 -28.27
N LEU A 499 -1.08 -28.43 -27.38
CA LEU A 499 -1.77 -29.69 -27.12
C LEU A 499 -2.87 -30.02 -28.16
N GLY A 500 -3.13 -29.13 -29.11
CA GLY A 500 -4.20 -29.28 -30.11
C GLY A 500 -5.62 -28.99 -29.57
N GLU A 501 -5.74 -28.42 -28.37
CA GLU A 501 -7.01 -28.05 -27.73
C GLU A 501 -7.44 -26.64 -28.15
N TYR A 502 -7.67 -26.42 -29.44
CA TYR A 502 -7.85 -25.10 -30.03
C TYR A 502 -9.04 -24.30 -29.45
N GLU A 503 -10.17 -24.94 -29.15
CA GLU A 503 -11.33 -24.24 -28.57
C GLU A 503 -11.04 -23.67 -27.18
N LYS A 504 -10.26 -24.39 -26.36
CA LYS A 504 -9.83 -23.87 -25.05
C LYS A 504 -8.83 -22.74 -25.21
N ALA A 505 -7.92 -22.85 -26.18
CA ALA A 505 -6.99 -21.77 -26.52
C ALA A 505 -7.75 -20.49 -26.90
N VAL A 506 -8.75 -20.59 -27.78
CA VAL A 506 -9.63 -19.46 -28.16
C VAL A 506 -10.30 -18.83 -26.94
N SER A 507 -10.86 -19.63 -26.03
CA SER A 507 -11.49 -19.11 -24.81
C SER A 507 -10.52 -18.32 -23.92
N ASP A 508 -9.26 -18.76 -23.80
CA ASP A 508 -8.26 -18.03 -23.03
C ASP A 508 -7.79 -16.76 -23.75
N TYR A 509 -7.63 -16.81 -25.08
CA TYR A 509 -7.33 -15.60 -25.86
C TYR A 509 -8.47 -14.57 -25.81
N ASP A 510 -9.73 -15.01 -25.82
CA ASP A 510 -10.90 -14.14 -25.63
C ASP A 510 -10.85 -13.40 -24.29
N LYS A 511 -10.44 -14.10 -23.22
CA LYS A 511 -10.23 -13.47 -21.90
C LYS A 511 -9.09 -12.46 -21.93
N ALA A 512 -7.96 -12.82 -22.54
CA ALA A 512 -6.82 -11.91 -22.67
C ALA A 512 -7.20 -10.62 -23.44
N ILE A 513 -7.89 -10.75 -24.58
CA ILE A 513 -8.35 -9.62 -25.40
C ILE A 513 -9.44 -8.80 -24.70
N GLY A 514 -10.32 -9.45 -23.94
CA GLY A 514 -11.35 -8.76 -23.15
C GLY A 514 -10.78 -7.91 -22.03
N LEU A 515 -9.64 -8.31 -21.47
CA LEU A 515 -8.90 -7.57 -20.44
C LEU A 515 -8.04 -6.45 -21.04
N ASP A 516 -7.38 -6.71 -22.18
CA ASP A 516 -6.61 -5.71 -22.93
C ASP A 516 -6.98 -5.74 -24.43
N PRO A 517 -7.91 -4.86 -24.85
CA PRO A 517 -8.34 -4.76 -26.25
C PRO A 517 -7.25 -4.29 -27.23
N GLU A 518 -6.13 -3.74 -26.74
CA GLU A 518 -4.98 -3.31 -27.56
C GLU A 518 -3.89 -4.40 -27.65
N TYR A 519 -4.11 -5.58 -27.07
CA TYR A 519 -3.13 -6.67 -27.04
C TYR A 519 -2.99 -7.39 -28.40
N VAL A 520 -2.12 -6.86 -29.28
CA VAL A 520 -1.82 -7.36 -30.63
C VAL A 520 -1.60 -8.88 -30.68
N ILE A 521 -0.78 -9.40 -29.76
CA ILE A 521 -0.39 -10.82 -29.71
C ILE A 521 -1.61 -11.72 -29.45
N GLY A 522 -2.59 -11.25 -28.67
CA GLY A 522 -3.82 -11.99 -28.38
C GLY A 522 -4.64 -12.25 -29.64
N TYR A 523 -4.87 -11.21 -30.46
CA TYR A 523 -5.57 -11.35 -31.74
C TYR A 523 -4.82 -12.27 -32.69
N TYR A 524 -3.49 -12.09 -32.82
CA TYR A 524 -2.67 -12.95 -33.67
C TYR A 524 -2.75 -14.43 -33.27
N ASN A 525 -2.62 -14.73 -31.97
CA ASN A 525 -2.68 -16.12 -31.49
C ASN A 525 -4.08 -16.72 -31.64
N ARG A 526 -5.14 -15.95 -31.39
CA ARG A 526 -6.52 -16.41 -31.62
C ARG A 526 -6.79 -16.65 -33.11
N GLY A 527 -6.26 -15.80 -33.99
CA GLY A 527 -6.29 -16.01 -35.43
C GLY A 527 -5.60 -17.31 -35.86
N ASN A 528 -4.43 -17.62 -35.29
CA ASN A 528 -3.74 -18.90 -35.53
C ASN A 528 -4.59 -20.10 -35.10
N ALA A 529 -5.24 -20.01 -33.93
CA ALA A 529 -6.12 -21.06 -33.43
C ALA A 529 -7.36 -21.24 -34.33
N TYR A 530 -7.98 -20.15 -34.79
CA TYR A 530 -9.09 -20.20 -35.74
C TYR A 530 -8.69 -20.82 -37.08
N GLN A 531 -7.54 -20.44 -37.61
CA GLN A 531 -7.01 -21.01 -38.85
C GLN A 531 -6.79 -22.52 -38.72
N ALA A 532 -6.28 -23.00 -37.57
CA ALA A 532 -6.05 -24.41 -37.32
C ALA A 532 -7.34 -25.25 -37.30
N VAL A 533 -8.47 -24.66 -36.92
CA VAL A 533 -9.81 -25.31 -36.96
C VAL A 533 -10.61 -24.98 -38.23
N GLY A 534 -9.99 -24.35 -39.23
CA GLY A 534 -10.60 -24.03 -40.53
C GLY A 534 -11.60 -22.86 -40.52
N LYS A 535 -11.61 -22.04 -39.47
CA LYS A 535 -12.41 -20.82 -39.35
C LYS A 535 -11.67 -19.63 -39.98
N TYR A 536 -11.60 -19.62 -41.31
CA TYR A 536 -10.73 -18.71 -42.03
C TYR A 536 -11.19 -17.25 -41.95
N GLU A 537 -12.49 -16.98 -41.99
CA GLU A 537 -13.04 -15.62 -41.90
C GLU A 537 -12.75 -14.98 -40.53
N GLU A 538 -12.92 -15.72 -39.44
CA GLU A 538 -12.55 -15.26 -38.09
C GLU A 538 -11.05 -15.03 -37.96
N ALA A 539 -10.22 -15.92 -38.53
CA ALA A 539 -8.77 -15.74 -38.56
C ALA A 539 -8.35 -14.46 -39.32
N LEU A 540 -8.94 -14.21 -40.50
CA LEU A 540 -8.69 -12.99 -41.28
C LEU A 540 -9.07 -11.72 -40.50
N ALA A 541 -10.19 -11.74 -39.78
CA ALA A 541 -10.64 -10.62 -38.96
C ALA A 541 -9.63 -10.33 -37.82
N ASP A 542 -9.17 -11.36 -37.13
CA ASP A 542 -8.21 -11.23 -36.04
C ASP A 542 -6.83 -10.78 -36.52
N TYR A 543 -6.30 -11.34 -37.62
CA TYR A 543 -5.04 -10.85 -38.20
C TYR A 543 -5.16 -9.39 -38.67
N SER A 544 -6.30 -9.02 -39.25
CA SER A 544 -6.53 -7.64 -39.66
C SER A 544 -6.61 -6.69 -38.47
N LYS A 545 -7.21 -7.12 -37.35
CA LYS A 545 -7.22 -6.33 -36.11
C LYS A 545 -5.82 -6.20 -35.51
N ALA A 546 -5.03 -7.26 -35.51
CA ALA A 546 -3.63 -7.22 -35.09
C ALA A 546 -2.82 -6.20 -35.93
N LEU A 547 -3.03 -6.17 -37.25
CA LEU A 547 -2.37 -5.22 -38.16
C LEU A 547 -2.90 -3.78 -38.08
N GLU A 548 -4.15 -3.58 -37.68
CA GLU A 548 -4.68 -2.25 -37.35
C GLU A 548 -3.96 -1.67 -36.13
N LEU A 549 -3.71 -2.51 -35.12
CA LEU A 549 -3.02 -2.13 -33.88
C LEU A 549 -1.50 -2.00 -34.06
N ASP A 550 -0.87 -2.91 -34.81
CA ASP A 550 0.54 -2.84 -35.19
C ASP A 550 0.73 -3.11 -36.70
N PRO A 551 0.78 -2.04 -37.51
CA PRO A 551 0.98 -2.15 -38.97
C PRO A 551 2.34 -2.72 -39.39
N LYS A 552 3.28 -2.92 -38.45
CA LYS A 552 4.60 -3.49 -38.72
C LYS A 552 4.74 -4.94 -38.27
N TYR A 553 3.65 -5.58 -37.85
CA TYR A 553 3.71 -6.96 -37.35
C TYR A 553 3.74 -7.98 -38.51
N GLU A 554 4.95 -8.33 -38.96
CA GLU A 554 5.19 -9.13 -40.16
C GLU A 554 4.58 -10.54 -40.10
N TYR A 555 4.51 -11.14 -38.90
CA TYR A 555 3.94 -12.47 -38.70
C TYR A 555 2.44 -12.51 -39.02
N ALA A 556 1.70 -11.44 -38.69
CA ALA A 556 0.29 -11.34 -39.00
C ALA A 556 0.04 -11.18 -40.50
N TYR A 557 0.87 -10.41 -41.22
CA TYR A 557 0.81 -10.36 -42.68
C TYR A 557 1.03 -11.75 -43.29
N ASN A 558 2.10 -12.45 -42.90
CA ASN A 558 2.38 -13.78 -43.45
C ASN A 558 1.25 -14.78 -43.16
N ASN A 559 0.68 -14.80 -41.95
CA ASN A 559 -0.37 -15.76 -41.62
C ASN A 559 -1.74 -15.40 -42.21
N ARG A 560 -2.02 -14.10 -42.39
CA ARG A 560 -3.18 -13.64 -43.16
C ARG A 560 -3.03 -14.01 -44.63
N GLY A 561 -1.82 -13.88 -45.20
CA GLY A 561 -1.48 -14.35 -46.53
C GLY A 561 -1.67 -15.86 -46.70
N ASN A 562 -1.20 -16.67 -45.73
CA ASN A 562 -1.43 -18.12 -45.70
C ASN A 562 -2.92 -18.47 -45.67
N THR A 563 -3.71 -17.65 -44.97
CA THR A 563 -5.17 -17.83 -44.88
C THR A 563 -5.84 -17.51 -46.22
N TYR A 564 -5.49 -16.41 -46.87
CA TYR A 564 -5.97 -16.09 -48.22
C TYR A 564 -5.56 -17.16 -49.25
N ASP A 565 -4.32 -17.65 -49.21
CA ASP A 565 -3.85 -18.73 -50.09
C ASP A 565 -4.64 -20.04 -49.87
N SER A 566 -5.01 -20.34 -48.61
CA SER A 566 -5.85 -21.49 -48.29
C SER A 566 -7.29 -21.34 -48.80
N MET A 567 -7.79 -20.11 -48.88
CA MET A 567 -9.11 -19.79 -49.44
C MET A 567 -9.10 -19.64 -50.97
N GLY A 568 -7.93 -19.65 -51.61
CA GLY A 568 -7.76 -19.46 -53.05
C GLY A 568 -7.68 -18.00 -53.52
N ASP A 569 -7.63 -17.03 -52.60
CA ASP A 569 -7.45 -15.60 -52.88
C ASP A 569 -5.95 -15.29 -53.07
N TYR A 570 -5.34 -15.86 -54.12
CA TYR A 570 -3.89 -15.84 -54.32
C TYR A 570 -3.29 -14.44 -54.47
N GLU A 571 -4.01 -13.51 -55.11
CA GLU A 571 -3.55 -12.13 -55.27
C GLU A 571 -3.38 -11.42 -53.92
N LYS A 572 -4.36 -11.53 -53.02
CA LYS A 572 -4.27 -10.96 -51.66
C LYS A 572 -3.19 -11.63 -50.84
N ALA A 573 -3.03 -12.95 -51.00
CA ALA A 573 -1.95 -13.66 -50.34
C ALA A 573 -0.57 -13.10 -50.73
N ILE A 574 -0.35 -12.87 -52.04
CA ILE A 574 0.89 -12.26 -52.56
C ILE A 574 1.09 -10.84 -52.02
N GLU A 575 0.04 -10.02 -51.94
CA GLU A 575 0.11 -8.67 -51.36
C GLU A 575 0.60 -8.72 -49.91
N ASP A 576 -0.01 -9.57 -49.09
CA ASP A 576 0.33 -9.73 -47.67
C ASP A 576 1.75 -10.29 -47.48
N TYR A 577 2.16 -11.32 -48.22
CA TYR A 577 3.55 -11.79 -48.16
C TYR A 577 4.54 -10.71 -48.61
N THR A 578 4.16 -9.88 -49.58
CA THR A 578 5.01 -8.77 -50.03
C THR A 578 5.17 -7.72 -48.92
N GLN A 579 4.11 -7.41 -48.17
CA GLN A 579 4.22 -6.55 -47.00
C GLN A 579 5.11 -7.16 -45.91
N ALA A 580 4.96 -8.46 -45.60
CA ALA A 580 5.83 -9.15 -44.66
C ALA A 580 7.32 -9.08 -45.07
N ILE A 581 7.63 -9.27 -46.36
CA ILE A 581 8.98 -9.15 -46.93
C ILE A 581 9.50 -7.71 -46.87
N GLN A 582 8.65 -6.71 -47.12
CA GLN A 582 9.05 -5.30 -47.02
C GLN A 582 9.45 -4.91 -45.59
N ILE A 583 8.74 -5.47 -44.60
CA ILE A 583 9.04 -5.23 -43.18
C ILE A 583 10.30 -5.98 -42.74
N ASN A 584 10.39 -7.27 -43.09
CA ASN A 584 11.55 -8.12 -42.77
C ASN A 584 12.04 -8.87 -44.01
N PRO A 585 12.94 -8.27 -44.80
CA PRO A 585 13.45 -8.88 -46.03
C PRO A 585 14.42 -10.03 -45.79
N GLY A 586 14.82 -10.27 -44.53
CA GLY A 586 15.74 -11.33 -44.11
C GLY A 586 15.07 -12.62 -43.70
N GLU A 587 13.73 -12.73 -43.75
CA GLU A 587 13.02 -13.95 -43.36
C GLU A 587 12.73 -14.82 -44.60
N ALA A 588 13.43 -15.95 -44.72
CA ALA A 588 13.32 -16.85 -45.88
C ALA A 588 11.93 -17.48 -46.03
N LEU A 589 11.19 -17.66 -44.93
CA LEU A 589 9.86 -18.27 -44.94
C LEU A 589 8.86 -17.46 -45.78
N TYR A 590 8.93 -16.13 -45.74
CA TYR A 590 7.96 -15.27 -46.43
C TYR A 590 8.10 -15.38 -47.96
N TYR A 591 9.33 -15.44 -48.46
CA TYR A 591 9.60 -15.70 -49.88
C TYR A 591 9.13 -17.10 -50.28
N GLN A 592 9.34 -18.12 -49.44
CA GLN A 592 8.88 -19.49 -49.72
C GLN A 592 7.35 -19.58 -49.84
N ASN A 593 6.61 -18.89 -48.96
CA ASN A 593 5.15 -18.89 -49.01
C ASN A 593 4.63 -18.14 -50.24
N ARG A 594 5.27 -17.02 -50.60
CA ARG A 594 4.92 -16.28 -51.82
C ARG A 594 5.25 -17.05 -53.09
N ALA A 595 6.41 -17.71 -53.17
CA ALA A 595 6.80 -18.56 -54.30
C ALA A 595 5.81 -19.71 -54.54
N LYS A 596 5.40 -20.41 -53.47
CA LYS A 596 4.36 -21.46 -53.55
C LYS A 596 3.06 -20.91 -54.14
N THR A 597 2.70 -19.68 -53.77
CA THR A 597 1.49 -19.01 -54.26
C THR A 597 1.64 -18.62 -55.74
N TYR A 598 2.81 -18.12 -56.15
CA TYR A 598 3.11 -17.84 -57.56
C TYR A 598 3.04 -19.09 -58.44
N HIS A 599 3.52 -20.24 -57.97
CA HIS A 599 3.35 -21.53 -58.67
C HIS A 599 1.88 -21.88 -58.91
N LYS A 600 1.00 -21.63 -57.92
CA LYS A 600 -0.45 -21.86 -58.08
C LYS A 600 -1.09 -20.92 -59.10
N LEU A 601 -0.58 -19.70 -59.26
CA LEU A 601 -1.00 -18.75 -60.30
C LEU A 601 -0.34 -18.98 -61.67
N GLY A 602 0.63 -19.89 -61.75
CA GLY A 602 1.38 -20.18 -62.99
C GLY A 602 2.49 -19.17 -63.33
N ASP A 603 2.88 -18.30 -62.38
CA ASP A 603 3.96 -17.32 -62.57
C ASP A 603 5.31 -17.93 -62.14
N ALA A 604 5.83 -18.84 -62.97
CA ALA A 604 7.05 -19.60 -62.68
C ALA A 604 8.30 -18.70 -62.53
N GLU A 605 8.37 -17.59 -63.28
CA GLU A 605 9.52 -16.68 -63.21
C GLU A 605 9.63 -16.01 -61.84
N LYS A 606 8.52 -15.50 -61.29
CA LYS A 606 8.52 -14.90 -59.95
C LYS A 606 8.71 -15.94 -58.86
N ALA A 607 8.18 -17.15 -59.03
CA ALA A 607 8.37 -18.24 -58.08
C ALA A 607 9.86 -18.63 -57.96
N GLU A 608 10.55 -18.82 -59.09
CA GLU A 608 11.99 -19.14 -59.11
C GLU A 608 12.84 -18.03 -58.46
N ALA A 609 12.48 -16.76 -58.70
CA ALA A 609 13.16 -15.62 -58.08
C ALA A 609 13.05 -15.61 -56.55
N ASP A 610 11.84 -15.85 -56.02
CA ASP A 610 11.60 -15.91 -54.57
C ASP A 610 12.27 -17.14 -53.92
N GLU A 611 12.28 -18.30 -54.60
CA GLU A 611 12.97 -19.50 -54.13
C GLU A 611 14.49 -19.29 -54.04
N GLN A 612 15.07 -18.67 -55.06
CA GLN A 612 16.49 -18.32 -55.08
C GLN A 612 16.82 -17.36 -53.94
N LYS A 613 15.97 -16.34 -53.70
CA LYS A 613 16.16 -15.40 -52.60
C LYS A 613 16.07 -16.08 -51.24
N ALA A 614 15.09 -16.95 -51.04
CA ALA A 614 14.94 -17.69 -49.79
C ALA A 614 16.14 -18.60 -49.51
N LYS A 615 16.72 -19.19 -50.56
CA LYS A 615 17.94 -20.02 -50.46
C LYS A 615 19.16 -19.18 -50.06
N GLU A 616 19.36 -18.03 -50.69
CA GLU A 616 20.44 -17.09 -50.33
C GLU A 616 20.37 -16.69 -48.86
N ILE A 617 19.18 -16.38 -48.36
CA ILE A 617 18.96 -16.02 -46.95
C ILE A 617 19.35 -17.18 -46.02
N LYS A 618 18.87 -18.40 -46.29
CA LYS A 618 19.20 -19.58 -45.48
C LYS A 618 20.69 -19.92 -45.50
N GLU A 619 21.38 -19.70 -46.62
CA GLU A 619 22.83 -19.90 -46.72
C GLU A 619 23.63 -18.86 -45.92
N LEU A 620 23.09 -17.66 -45.74
CA LEU A 620 23.68 -16.62 -44.89
C LEU A 620 23.47 -16.90 -43.40
N GLU A 621 22.35 -17.52 -43.01
CA GLU A 621 22.06 -17.91 -41.62
C GLU A 621 22.93 -19.08 -41.11
N GLN A 622 23.50 -19.88 -42.04
CA GLN A 622 24.35 -21.02 -41.71
C GLN A 622 25.85 -20.67 -41.62
N LYS A 623 26.24 -19.44 -41.97
CA LYS A 623 27.61 -18.92 -41.85
C LYS A 623 27.76 -18.08 -40.61
#